data_AF-A0A0D2MA22-F1
#
_entry.id   AF-A0A0D2MA22-F1
#
_cell.length_a   1.000
_cell.length_b   1.000
_cell.length_c   1.000
_cell.angle_alpha   90.00
_cell.angle_beta   90.00
_cell.angle_gamma   90.00
#
_symmetry.space_group_name_H-M   'P 1'
#
loop_
_entity.id
_entity.type
_entity.pdbx_description
1 polymer ?
#
loop_
_entity_poly.entity_id
_entity_poly.type
_entity_poly.pdbx_seq_one_letter_code
_entity_poly.pdbx_strand_id
1 'polypeptide(L)'
;MGASSSTEQPASAEQRELENIAASTGALPLLQKSFPNLSDPQTNAISVQTLQQCFHLCYEDPVCESQQKPESFPRLLDHLGSSIVDLFFLSEKGGINWLGFLGGYVKCCGRMSTSMSLNILLRIFAMAVKKLGLSSNLEFEPDDADCKINGSLLPSDLLLLLWMCWAMLWNARTLKSSERKGNLLLPDINHLVLSAVVACAEVDSSFDLWNCDIVGLDVQLPVGKFLNWAITTAPILSDCLTQYVNRRLQISVLAEDEAGSSESISGDMSPNASQALLLTRGRAWAISLAPRSTITEEILKLCFSADIVGTDENLLYRSSTHGKGLNRFWSNVEGYHGPLLVLISANSEDAYQDNNKARKWIIGALTQQGFENKDTFYGSSGNLYAISPIFHVFSPSGM
;
A
#
# COMPACT_ATOMS: atom_id res chain seq x y z
N MET A 1 26.22 -10.48 -56.54
CA MET A 1 26.57 -9.79 -55.28
C MET A 1 25.27 -9.41 -54.60
N GLY A 2 25.00 -10.03 -53.45
CA GLY A 2 23.70 -10.04 -52.80
C GLY A 2 23.37 -8.73 -52.09
N ALA A 3 22.15 -8.26 -52.29
CA ALA A 3 21.52 -7.29 -51.40
C ALA A 3 20.75 -8.09 -50.33
N SER A 4 21.26 -8.10 -49.10
CA SER A 4 20.48 -8.50 -47.93
C SER A 4 19.61 -7.31 -47.53
N SER A 5 18.36 -7.30 -47.96
CA SER A 5 17.34 -6.42 -47.37
C SER A 5 16.78 -7.12 -46.13
N SER A 6 17.22 -6.70 -44.95
CA SER A 6 16.53 -7.05 -43.70
C SER A 6 15.18 -6.35 -43.68
N THR A 7 14.10 -7.09 -43.88
CA THR A 7 12.75 -6.63 -43.59
C THR A 7 12.56 -6.59 -42.08
N GLU A 8 12.93 -5.47 -41.44
CA GLU A 8 12.27 -5.08 -40.19
C GLU A 8 10.83 -4.73 -40.54
N GLN A 9 9.89 -5.59 -40.17
CA GLN A 9 8.47 -5.23 -40.24
C GLN A 9 8.26 -4.03 -39.29
N PRO A 10 7.70 -2.91 -39.76
CA PRO A 10 7.41 -1.79 -38.88
C PRO A 10 6.39 -2.24 -37.83
N ALA A 11 6.77 -2.14 -36.55
CA ALA A 11 5.84 -2.34 -35.43
C ALA A 11 4.53 -1.59 -35.70
N SER A 12 3.38 -2.24 -35.42
CA SER A 12 2.07 -1.64 -35.64
C SER A 12 1.95 -0.31 -34.87
N ALA A 13 1.13 0.62 -35.36
CA ALA A 13 0.94 1.92 -34.70
C ALA A 13 0.52 1.75 -33.23
N GLU A 14 -0.32 0.75 -32.96
CA GLU A 14 -0.77 0.36 -31.62
C GLU A 14 0.38 -0.12 -30.72
N GLN A 15 1.28 -0.98 -31.23
CA GLN A 15 2.44 -1.42 -30.47
C GLN A 15 3.33 -0.24 -30.06
N ARG A 16 3.60 0.69 -31.00
CA ARG A 16 4.42 1.88 -30.72
C ARG A 16 3.78 2.78 -29.68
N GLU A 17 2.45 2.93 -29.70
CA GLU A 17 1.72 3.71 -28.70
C GLU A 17 1.86 3.08 -27.30
N LEU A 18 1.65 1.77 -27.18
CA LEU A 18 1.79 1.05 -25.91
C LEU A 18 3.24 1.10 -25.39
N GLU A 19 4.23 0.95 -26.27
CA GLU A 19 5.64 1.08 -25.92
C GLU A 19 5.98 2.50 -25.43
N ASN A 20 5.44 3.54 -26.06
CA ASN A 20 5.61 4.92 -25.63
C ASN A 20 5.01 5.17 -24.24
N ILE A 21 3.82 4.63 -23.97
CA ILE A 21 3.18 4.76 -22.64
C ILE A 21 4.02 4.02 -21.59
N ALA A 22 4.43 2.79 -21.85
CA ALA A 22 5.30 2.03 -20.96
C ALA A 22 6.65 2.74 -20.72
N ALA A 23 7.26 3.31 -21.76
CA ALA A 23 8.50 4.07 -21.66
C ALA A 23 8.34 5.33 -20.81
N SER A 24 7.19 6.01 -20.88
CA SER A 24 6.90 7.20 -20.05
C SER A 24 6.86 6.92 -18.55
N THR A 25 6.65 5.65 -18.16
CA THR A 25 6.69 5.18 -16.76
C THR A 25 8.04 4.56 -16.38
N GLY A 26 9.00 4.49 -17.31
CA GLY A 26 10.29 3.81 -17.12
C GLY A 26 10.21 2.28 -17.14
N ALA A 27 9.04 1.69 -17.41
CA ALA A 27 8.82 0.25 -17.32
C ALA A 27 9.24 -0.54 -18.58
N LEU A 28 9.35 0.12 -19.74
CA LEU A 28 9.62 -0.57 -21.01
C LEU A 28 10.85 -1.51 -20.97
N PRO A 29 12.02 -1.13 -20.42
CA PRO A 29 13.16 -2.03 -20.33
C PRO A 29 12.90 -3.27 -19.47
N LEU A 30 12.11 -3.14 -18.40
CA LEU A 30 11.71 -4.27 -17.56
C LEU A 30 10.76 -5.20 -18.32
N LEU A 31 9.80 -4.65 -19.07
CA LEU A 31 8.85 -5.44 -19.85
C LEU A 31 9.55 -6.21 -20.97
N GLN A 32 10.49 -5.57 -21.67
CA GLN A 32 11.28 -6.21 -22.72
C GLN A 32 12.14 -7.37 -22.21
N LYS A 33 12.61 -7.30 -20.95
CA LYS A 33 13.37 -8.39 -20.31
C LYS A 33 12.46 -9.47 -19.72
N SER A 34 11.33 -9.10 -19.13
CA SER A 34 10.43 -10.07 -18.47
C SER A 34 9.61 -10.89 -19.46
N PHE A 35 9.22 -10.32 -20.59
CA PHE A 35 8.43 -11.02 -21.61
C PHE A 35 9.09 -12.32 -22.13
N PRO A 36 10.34 -12.32 -22.62
CA PRO A 36 10.97 -13.56 -23.09
C PRO A 36 11.11 -14.61 -21.98
N ASN A 37 11.39 -14.18 -20.74
CA ASN A 37 11.56 -15.09 -19.59
C ASN A 37 10.24 -15.75 -19.15
N LEU A 38 9.11 -15.09 -19.41
CA LEU A 38 7.77 -15.61 -19.11
C LEU A 38 7.15 -16.35 -20.31
N SER A 39 7.70 -16.18 -21.50
CA SER A 39 7.15 -16.74 -22.74
C SER A 39 7.65 -18.16 -22.98
N ASP A 40 6.80 -18.97 -23.60
CA ASP A 40 7.23 -20.26 -24.12
C ASP A 40 8.11 -20.05 -25.36
N PRO A 41 9.33 -20.62 -25.42
CA PRO A 41 10.25 -20.40 -26.54
C PRO A 41 9.74 -20.90 -27.91
N GLN A 42 8.79 -21.84 -27.92
CA GLN A 42 8.23 -22.40 -29.15
C GLN A 42 7.07 -21.56 -29.68
N THR A 43 6.25 -20.99 -28.80
CA THR A 43 5.07 -20.19 -29.19
C THR A 43 5.33 -18.69 -29.18
N ASN A 44 6.40 -18.23 -28.54
CA ASN A 44 6.70 -16.82 -28.28
C ASN A 44 5.53 -16.06 -27.63
N ALA A 45 4.82 -16.75 -26.74
CA ALA A 45 3.68 -16.24 -26.00
C ALA A 45 3.70 -16.70 -24.55
N ILE A 46 3.18 -15.86 -23.66
CA ILE A 46 3.05 -16.17 -22.24
C ILE A 46 1.73 -16.93 -22.04
N SER A 47 1.79 -18.08 -21.36
CA SER A 47 0.57 -18.78 -20.95
C SER A 47 -0.11 -18.03 -19.81
N VAL A 48 -1.46 -18.04 -19.79
CA VAL A 48 -2.24 -17.45 -18.68
C VAL A 48 -1.78 -17.99 -17.33
N GLN A 49 -1.53 -19.31 -17.26
CA GLN A 49 -1.07 -19.95 -16.03
C GLN A 49 0.30 -19.44 -15.58
N THR A 50 1.25 -19.26 -16.50
CA THR A 50 2.58 -18.71 -16.19
C THR A 50 2.46 -17.31 -15.60
N LEU A 51 1.62 -16.46 -16.18
CA LEU A 51 1.43 -15.09 -15.69
C LEU A 51 0.66 -15.07 -14.36
N GLN A 52 -0.32 -15.95 -14.17
CA GLN A 52 -1.03 -16.09 -12.89
C GLN A 52 -0.07 -16.53 -11.77
N GLN A 53 0.86 -17.44 -12.06
CA GLN A 53 1.93 -17.83 -11.14
C GLN A 53 2.92 -16.69 -10.90
N CYS A 54 3.24 -15.92 -11.94
CA CYS A 54 4.05 -14.71 -11.82
C CYS A 54 3.41 -13.72 -10.84
N PHE A 55 2.09 -13.56 -10.81
CA PHE A 55 1.38 -12.71 -9.84
C PHE A 55 0.76 -13.46 -8.66
N HIS A 56 1.17 -14.70 -8.40
CA HIS A 56 0.62 -15.43 -7.27
C HIS A 56 1.21 -14.90 -5.95
N LEU A 57 0.32 -14.66 -4.97
CA LEU A 57 0.66 -14.18 -3.63
C LEU A 57 -0.08 -15.05 -2.61
N CYS A 58 0.66 -15.84 -1.84
CA CYS A 58 0.08 -16.76 -0.86
C CYS A 58 0.90 -16.70 0.44
N TYR A 59 0.20 -16.68 1.57
CA TYR A 59 0.78 -16.77 2.91
C TYR A 59 -0.09 -17.70 3.76
N GLU A 60 0.48 -18.81 4.21
CA GLU A 60 -0.25 -19.83 4.97
C GLU A 60 -0.69 -19.34 6.35
N ASP A 61 0.18 -18.59 7.05
CA ASP A 61 -0.13 -18.06 8.38
C ASP A 61 0.41 -16.64 8.58
N PRO A 62 -0.35 -15.60 8.17
CA PRO A 62 0.07 -14.23 8.39
C PRO A 62 -0.04 -13.87 9.88
N VAL A 63 1.06 -13.32 10.42
CA VAL A 63 1.16 -12.81 11.79
C VAL A 63 0.40 -11.49 11.86
N CYS A 64 -0.60 -11.37 12.72
CA CYS A 64 -1.43 -10.17 12.81
C CYS A 64 -1.17 -9.40 14.11
N GLU A 65 -0.94 -8.09 13.99
CA GLU A 65 -0.86 -7.18 15.14
C GLU A 65 -2.26 -6.86 15.72
N SER A 66 -3.32 -6.99 14.91
CA SER A 66 -4.72 -6.77 15.32
C SER A 66 -5.38 -8.07 15.80
N GLN A 67 -6.31 -7.94 16.75
CA GLN A 67 -7.18 -9.05 17.18
C GLN A 67 -8.33 -9.31 16.20
N GLN A 68 -8.61 -8.38 15.28
CA GLN A 68 -9.73 -8.42 14.34
C GLN A 68 -9.25 -8.89 12.96
N LYS A 69 -9.04 -10.21 12.79
CA LYS A 69 -8.57 -10.81 11.52
C LYS A 69 -9.72 -11.53 10.81
N PRO A 70 -10.22 -11.02 9.67
CA PRO A 70 -11.14 -11.78 8.84
C PRO A 70 -10.50 -13.07 8.34
N GLU A 71 -11.17 -14.21 8.53
CA GLU A 71 -10.67 -15.53 8.12
C GLU A 71 -10.51 -15.66 6.59
N SER A 72 -11.24 -14.84 5.83
CA SER A 72 -11.19 -14.80 4.37
C SER A 72 -9.88 -14.25 3.81
N PHE A 73 -9.09 -13.52 4.61
CA PHE A 73 -7.96 -12.74 4.10
C PHE A 73 -6.87 -13.59 3.40
N PRO A 74 -6.32 -14.68 3.96
CA PRO A 74 -5.30 -15.46 3.28
C PRO A 74 -5.78 -16.00 1.93
N ARG A 75 -7.02 -16.51 1.89
CA ARG A 75 -7.63 -17.07 0.67
C ARG A 75 -7.94 -16.00 -0.38
N LEU A 76 -8.21 -14.77 0.04
CA LEU A 76 -8.36 -13.63 -0.88
C LEU A 76 -7.07 -13.41 -1.69
N LEU A 77 -5.90 -13.50 -1.02
CA LEU A 77 -4.60 -13.31 -1.68
C LEU A 77 -4.32 -14.39 -2.72
N ASP A 78 -4.73 -15.64 -2.48
CA ASP A 78 -4.57 -16.74 -3.44
C ASP A 78 -5.21 -16.43 -4.81
N HIS A 79 -6.29 -15.63 -4.79
CA HIS A 79 -7.02 -15.22 -5.98
C HIS A 79 -6.51 -13.90 -6.60
N LEU A 80 -5.62 -13.16 -5.94
CA LEU A 80 -5.13 -11.86 -6.40
C LEU A 80 -4.49 -11.95 -7.79
N GLY A 81 -3.51 -12.84 -7.96
CA GLY A 81 -2.79 -12.99 -9.23
C GLY A 81 -3.72 -13.36 -10.39
N SER A 82 -4.62 -14.31 -10.15
CA SER A 82 -5.62 -14.68 -11.15
C SER A 82 -6.58 -13.53 -11.50
N SER A 83 -6.91 -12.67 -10.53
CA SER A 83 -7.79 -11.52 -10.76
C SER A 83 -7.12 -10.44 -11.59
N ILE A 84 -5.82 -10.18 -11.36
CA ILE A 84 -5.01 -9.27 -12.17
C ILE A 84 -4.93 -9.76 -13.62
N VAL A 85 -4.61 -11.05 -13.81
CA VAL A 85 -4.46 -11.64 -15.16
C VAL A 85 -5.77 -11.58 -15.92
N ASP A 86 -6.86 -12.05 -15.32
CA ASP A 86 -8.16 -12.12 -16.00
C ASP A 86 -8.71 -10.72 -16.35
N LEU A 87 -8.37 -9.70 -15.56
CA LEU A 87 -8.86 -8.33 -15.79
C LEU A 87 -8.09 -7.60 -16.89
N PHE A 88 -6.77 -7.81 -17.00
CA PHE A 88 -5.92 -6.97 -17.85
C PHE A 88 -5.26 -7.71 -19.01
N PHE A 89 -4.96 -9.00 -18.86
CA PHE A 89 -4.13 -9.74 -19.79
C PHE A 89 -4.99 -10.71 -20.60
N LEU A 90 -5.61 -10.17 -21.65
CA LEU A 90 -6.43 -10.95 -22.57
C LEU A 90 -5.58 -12.00 -23.29
N SER A 91 -6.00 -13.26 -23.22
CA SER A 91 -5.38 -14.35 -23.98
C SER A 91 -6.17 -14.61 -25.25
N GLU A 92 -5.50 -14.62 -26.39
CA GLU A 92 -6.04 -15.16 -27.63
C GLU A 92 -5.75 -16.68 -27.72
N LYS A 93 -6.18 -17.33 -28.81
CA LYS A 93 -6.04 -18.79 -29.03
C LYS A 93 -4.58 -19.33 -28.99
N GLY A 94 -3.58 -18.47 -28.84
CA GLY A 94 -2.16 -18.81 -28.74
C GLY A 94 -1.45 -18.32 -27.47
N GLY A 95 -2.18 -17.80 -26.47
CA GLY A 95 -1.59 -17.18 -25.28
C GLY A 95 -1.49 -15.66 -25.39
N ILE A 96 -0.71 -15.06 -24.48
CA ILE A 96 -0.52 -13.61 -24.40
C ILE A 96 0.76 -13.25 -25.17
N ASN A 97 0.61 -12.65 -26.34
CA ASN A 97 1.73 -12.16 -27.14
C ASN A 97 2.28 -10.81 -26.57
N TRP A 98 3.35 -10.28 -27.17
CA TRP A 98 3.98 -9.03 -26.72
C TRP A 98 2.99 -7.85 -26.64
N LEU A 99 2.12 -7.72 -27.65
CA LEU A 99 1.12 -6.65 -27.70
C LEU A 99 0.09 -6.79 -26.57
N GLY A 100 -0.43 -8.00 -26.33
CA GLY A 100 -1.36 -8.29 -25.25
C GLY A 100 -0.72 -8.10 -23.86
N PHE A 101 0.55 -8.46 -23.71
CA PHE A 101 1.31 -8.25 -22.48
C PHE A 101 1.53 -6.76 -22.18
N LEU A 102 1.98 -5.99 -23.18
CA LEU A 102 2.10 -4.53 -23.08
C LEU A 102 0.76 -3.86 -22.78
N GLY A 103 -0.29 -4.24 -23.52
CA GLY A 103 -1.64 -3.70 -23.34
C GLY A 103 -2.18 -3.96 -21.94
N GLY A 104 -1.99 -5.17 -21.41
CA GLY A 104 -2.36 -5.51 -20.04
C GLY A 104 -1.57 -4.71 -19.00
N TYR A 105 -0.24 -4.58 -19.18
CA TYR A 105 0.58 -3.76 -18.29
C TYR A 105 0.15 -2.29 -18.29
N VAL A 106 -0.07 -1.69 -19.46
CA VAL A 106 -0.49 -0.27 -19.57
C VAL A 106 -1.86 -0.05 -18.92
N LYS A 107 -2.82 -0.96 -19.10
CA LYS A 107 -4.12 -0.88 -18.42
C LYS A 107 -4.03 -1.04 -16.90
N CYS A 108 -3.08 -1.83 -16.42
CA CYS A 108 -2.92 -2.11 -14.99
C CYS A 108 -2.06 -1.07 -14.25
N CYS A 109 -0.97 -0.61 -14.87
CA CYS A 109 0.14 0.12 -14.25
C CYS A 109 0.61 1.35 -15.05
N GLY A 110 -0.04 1.65 -16.19
CA GLY A 110 0.27 2.81 -17.00
C GLY A 110 -0.02 4.12 -16.28
N ARG A 111 0.41 5.23 -16.89
CA ARG A 111 0.15 6.57 -16.34
C ARG A 111 -1.34 6.90 -16.42
N MET A 112 -1.99 7.02 -15.27
CA MET A 112 -3.42 7.35 -15.16
C MET A 112 -3.71 8.26 -13.96
N SER A 113 -4.94 8.78 -13.87
CA SER A 113 -5.37 9.56 -12.71
C SER A 113 -5.49 8.69 -11.46
N THR A 114 -5.32 9.27 -10.26
CA THR A 114 -5.46 8.54 -8.99
C THR A 114 -6.84 7.90 -8.83
N SER A 115 -7.89 8.57 -9.29
CA SER A 115 -9.24 8.01 -9.30
C SER A 115 -9.31 6.72 -10.13
N MET A 116 -8.71 6.73 -11.34
CA MET A 116 -8.68 5.55 -12.21
C MET A 116 -7.87 4.40 -11.59
N SER A 117 -6.71 4.71 -11.01
CA SER A 117 -5.90 3.70 -10.32
C SER A 117 -6.64 3.06 -9.13
N LEU A 118 -7.39 3.85 -8.36
CA LEU A 118 -8.23 3.34 -7.28
C LEU A 118 -9.40 2.50 -7.80
N ASN A 119 -10.02 2.88 -8.91
CA ASN A 119 -11.07 2.09 -9.54
C ASN A 119 -10.56 0.72 -10.00
N ILE A 120 -9.37 0.67 -10.59
CA ILE A 120 -8.68 -0.57 -10.96
C ILE A 120 -8.44 -1.44 -9.73
N LEU A 121 -7.95 -0.86 -8.64
CA LEU A 121 -7.71 -1.58 -7.39
C LEU A 121 -9.00 -2.20 -6.82
N LEU A 122 -10.12 -1.46 -6.84
CA LEU A 122 -11.43 -1.94 -6.43
C LEU A 122 -11.95 -3.08 -7.33
N ARG A 123 -11.71 -3.01 -8.64
CA ARG A 123 -12.07 -4.09 -9.59
C ARG A 123 -11.31 -5.38 -9.27
N ILE A 124 -10.00 -5.28 -9.06
CA ILE A 124 -9.17 -6.44 -8.68
C ILE A 124 -9.68 -7.04 -7.38
N PHE A 125 -9.95 -6.19 -6.37
CA PHE A 125 -10.49 -6.62 -5.09
C PHE A 125 -11.84 -7.35 -5.25
N ALA A 126 -12.80 -6.74 -5.94
CA ALA A 126 -14.13 -7.33 -6.13
C ALA A 126 -14.05 -8.66 -6.91
N MET A 127 -13.16 -8.77 -7.89
CA MET A 127 -12.92 -10.02 -8.61
C MET A 127 -12.31 -11.10 -7.71
N ALA A 128 -11.36 -10.75 -6.85
CA ALA A 128 -10.76 -11.69 -5.89
C ALA A 128 -11.80 -12.18 -4.86
N VAL A 129 -12.63 -11.28 -4.34
CA VAL A 129 -13.76 -11.59 -3.43
C VAL A 129 -14.75 -12.53 -4.11
N LYS A 130 -15.13 -12.25 -5.36
CA LYS A 130 -16.05 -13.09 -6.14
C LYS A 130 -15.47 -14.49 -6.39
N LYS A 131 -14.18 -14.60 -6.68
CA LYS A 131 -13.48 -15.89 -6.86
C LYS A 131 -13.40 -16.71 -5.57
N LEU A 132 -13.36 -16.04 -4.42
CA LEU A 132 -13.47 -16.68 -3.11
C LEU A 132 -14.88 -17.21 -2.81
N GLY A 133 -15.88 -16.87 -3.65
CA GLY A 133 -17.28 -17.27 -3.46
C GLY A 133 -18.05 -16.35 -2.52
N LEU A 134 -17.49 -15.19 -2.16
CA LEU A 134 -18.17 -14.18 -1.36
C LEU A 134 -18.93 -13.19 -2.25
N SER A 135 -20.03 -12.65 -1.73
CA SER A 135 -20.77 -11.57 -2.40
C SER A 135 -20.04 -10.24 -2.24
N SER A 136 -19.89 -9.51 -3.35
CA SER A 136 -19.43 -8.12 -3.36
C SER A 136 -20.62 -7.22 -3.66
N ASN A 137 -20.79 -6.16 -2.85
CA ASN A 137 -21.80 -5.13 -3.08
C ASN A 137 -21.36 -4.08 -4.12
N LEU A 138 -20.15 -4.21 -4.67
CA LEU A 138 -19.66 -3.36 -5.76
C LEU A 138 -20.15 -3.85 -7.13
N GLU A 139 -20.67 -2.92 -7.91
CA GLU A 139 -21.13 -3.12 -9.27
C GLU A 139 -20.31 -2.28 -10.25
N PHE A 140 -19.94 -2.88 -11.38
CA PHE A 140 -19.10 -2.25 -12.40
C PHE A 140 -19.85 -2.23 -13.72
N GLU A 141 -19.94 -1.06 -14.35
CA GLU A 141 -20.52 -0.94 -15.69
C GLU A 141 -19.58 -1.61 -16.73
N PRO A 142 -20.08 -2.58 -17.52
CA PRO A 142 -19.30 -3.19 -18.59
C PRO A 142 -19.02 -2.16 -19.69
N ASP A 143 -17.83 -2.22 -20.29
CA ASP A 143 -17.36 -1.40 -21.41
C ASP A 143 -17.19 0.12 -21.17
N ASP A 144 -17.31 0.59 -19.93
CA ASP A 144 -17.02 2.00 -19.61
C ASP A 144 -15.51 2.26 -19.48
N ALA A 145 -14.99 3.17 -20.30
CA ALA A 145 -13.60 3.64 -20.25
C ALA A 145 -13.30 4.39 -18.94
N ASP A 146 -14.30 5.05 -18.34
CA ASP A 146 -14.19 5.78 -17.07
C ASP A 146 -14.41 4.88 -15.84
N CYS A 147 -14.79 3.63 -16.09
CA CYS A 147 -14.90 2.57 -15.10
C CYS A 147 -15.82 2.93 -13.93
N LYS A 148 -17.01 3.50 -14.19
CA LYS A 148 -17.97 3.86 -13.13
C LYS A 148 -18.28 2.67 -12.21
N ILE A 149 -18.23 2.94 -10.91
CA ILE A 149 -18.47 1.96 -9.84
C ILE A 149 -19.68 2.42 -9.03
N ASN A 150 -20.61 1.49 -8.81
CA ASN A 150 -21.76 1.69 -7.95
C ASN A 150 -21.70 0.72 -6.76
N GLY A 151 -22.55 0.96 -5.76
CA GLY A 151 -22.67 0.12 -4.58
C GLY A 151 -21.90 0.64 -3.36
N SER A 152 -21.57 -0.27 -2.45
CA SER A 152 -20.97 0.05 -1.16
C SER A 152 -19.96 -0.99 -0.70
N LEU A 153 -19.13 -0.61 0.26
CA LEU A 153 -18.22 -1.50 1.00
C LEU A 153 -18.72 -1.62 2.44
N LEU A 154 -18.53 -2.79 3.04
CA LEU A 154 -18.56 -2.91 4.49
C LEU A 154 -17.19 -2.55 5.09
N PRO A 155 -17.11 -2.17 6.37
CA PRO A 155 -15.84 -1.96 7.08
C PRO A 155 -14.92 -3.19 7.04
N SER A 156 -15.49 -4.40 7.04
CA SER A 156 -14.76 -5.65 6.85
C SER A 156 -14.18 -5.79 5.43
N ASP A 157 -14.93 -5.41 4.40
CA ASP A 157 -14.42 -5.34 3.01
C ASP A 157 -13.29 -4.33 2.89
N LEU A 158 -13.43 -3.17 3.54
CA LEU A 158 -12.39 -2.15 3.55
C LEU A 158 -11.12 -2.63 4.25
N LEU A 159 -11.25 -3.31 5.39
CA LEU A 159 -10.11 -3.92 6.08
C LEU A 159 -9.38 -4.92 5.17
N LEU A 160 -10.12 -5.79 4.49
CA LEU A 160 -9.56 -6.74 3.51
C LEU A 160 -8.85 -6.03 2.35
N LEU A 161 -9.47 -4.99 1.79
CA LEU A 161 -8.90 -4.18 0.71
C LEU A 161 -7.57 -3.54 1.15
N LEU A 162 -7.54 -2.89 2.31
CA LEU A 162 -6.33 -2.24 2.83
C LEU A 162 -5.24 -3.27 3.14
N TRP A 163 -5.57 -4.41 3.75
CA TRP A 163 -4.59 -5.46 3.95
C TRP A 163 -4.11 -6.11 2.65
N MET A 164 -4.95 -6.18 1.61
CA MET A 164 -4.51 -6.62 0.27
C MET A 164 -3.48 -5.64 -0.30
N CYS A 165 -3.71 -4.33 -0.15
CA CYS A 165 -2.75 -3.30 -0.55
C CYS A 165 -1.44 -3.40 0.23
N TRP A 166 -1.54 -3.58 1.54
CA TRP A 166 -0.38 -3.81 2.39
C TRP A 166 0.38 -5.07 1.99
N ALA A 167 -0.29 -6.19 1.71
CA ALA A 167 0.37 -7.44 1.31
C ALA A 167 1.09 -7.30 -0.04
N MET A 168 0.51 -6.57 -0.99
CA MET A 168 1.16 -6.20 -2.26
C MET A 168 2.43 -5.36 -2.02
N LEU A 169 2.34 -4.34 -1.18
CA LEU A 169 3.47 -3.48 -0.84
C LEU A 169 4.56 -4.24 -0.05
N TRP A 170 4.17 -5.04 0.93
CA TRP A 170 5.04 -5.93 1.69
C TRP A 170 5.80 -6.84 0.75
N ASN A 171 5.10 -7.51 -0.17
CA ASN A 171 5.74 -8.36 -1.16
C ASN A 171 6.72 -7.57 -2.04
N ALA A 172 6.34 -6.37 -2.49
CA ALA A 172 7.21 -5.54 -3.31
C ALA A 172 8.53 -5.19 -2.60
N ARG A 173 8.50 -5.04 -1.28
CA ARG A 173 9.61 -4.54 -0.46
C ARG A 173 10.45 -5.63 0.21
N THR A 174 9.84 -6.75 0.59
CA THR A 174 10.52 -7.83 1.32
C THR A 174 10.90 -9.01 0.45
N LEU A 175 10.26 -9.19 -0.72
CA LEU A 175 10.52 -10.36 -1.55
C LEU A 175 11.90 -10.27 -2.20
N LYS A 176 12.79 -11.15 -1.75
CA LYS A 176 14.06 -11.48 -2.41
C LYS A 176 13.84 -12.63 -3.39
N SER A 177 14.65 -12.70 -4.45
CA SER A 177 14.56 -13.75 -5.48
C SER A 177 14.64 -15.18 -4.93
N SER A 178 15.26 -15.37 -3.75
CA SER A 178 15.49 -16.66 -3.11
C SER A 178 14.51 -17.05 -1.99
N GLU A 179 13.72 -16.14 -1.44
CA GLU A 179 12.88 -16.40 -0.25
C GLU A 179 11.39 -16.41 -0.60
N ARG A 180 10.89 -17.59 -1.01
CA ARG A 180 9.45 -17.80 -1.25
C ARG A 180 8.60 -17.94 0.02
N LYS A 181 9.20 -17.88 1.21
CA LYS A 181 8.53 -18.21 2.50
C LYS A 181 8.81 -17.19 3.62
N GLY A 182 8.71 -15.90 3.30
CA GLY A 182 8.62 -14.88 4.35
C GLY A 182 7.22 -14.89 4.98
N ASN A 183 7.11 -14.74 6.30
CA ASN A 183 5.82 -14.55 6.95
C ASN A 183 5.28 -13.14 6.64
N LEU A 184 4.02 -13.05 6.19
CA LEU A 184 3.33 -11.77 6.05
C LEU A 184 2.96 -11.26 7.44
N LEU A 185 3.44 -10.07 7.78
CA LEU A 185 3.02 -9.35 8.97
C LEU A 185 1.87 -8.40 8.60
N LEU A 186 0.74 -8.48 9.30
CA LEU A 186 -0.42 -7.63 9.11
C LEU A 186 -0.48 -6.57 10.22
N PRO A 187 -0.30 -5.28 9.89
CA PRO A 187 -0.34 -4.22 10.88
C PRO A 187 -1.76 -3.94 11.38
N ASP A 188 -1.87 -3.42 12.60
CA ASP A 188 -3.11 -2.84 13.09
C ASP A 188 -3.40 -1.50 12.41
N ILE A 189 -4.42 -1.51 11.55
CA ILE A 189 -4.86 -0.36 10.74
C ILE A 189 -6.28 0.08 11.10
N ASN A 190 -6.78 -0.29 12.29
CA ASN A 190 -8.14 0.03 12.71
C ASN A 190 -8.42 1.53 12.65
N HIS A 191 -7.46 2.36 13.06
CA HIS A 191 -7.53 3.82 12.99
C HIS A 191 -7.76 4.36 11.56
N LEU A 192 -7.21 3.70 10.54
CA LEU A 192 -7.39 4.07 9.14
C LEU A 192 -8.74 3.59 8.61
N VAL A 193 -9.21 2.40 9.01
CA VAL A 193 -10.56 1.92 8.66
C VAL A 193 -11.63 2.82 9.28
N LEU A 194 -11.50 3.16 10.56
CA LEU A 194 -12.42 4.05 11.26
C LEU A 194 -12.45 5.46 10.65
N SER A 195 -11.32 5.94 10.09
CA SER A 195 -11.28 7.18 9.31
C SER A 195 -12.25 7.15 8.13
N ALA A 196 -12.21 6.08 7.33
CA ALA A 196 -13.11 5.93 6.21
C ALA A 196 -14.56 5.76 6.67
N VAL A 197 -14.80 5.00 7.76
CA VAL A 197 -16.14 4.82 8.33
C VAL A 197 -16.74 6.16 8.70
N VAL A 198 -16.03 6.98 9.50
CA VAL A 198 -16.52 8.29 9.92
C VAL A 198 -16.69 9.26 8.73
N ALA A 199 -15.85 9.16 7.71
CA ALA A 199 -15.94 10.02 6.53
C ALA A 199 -17.07 9.63 5.55
N CYS A 200 -17.41 8.33 5.48
CA CYS A 200 -18.29 7.81 4.43
C CYS A 200 -19.68 7.39 4.94
N ALA A 201 -19.76 6.82 6.14
CA ALA A 201 -21.02 6.37 6.71
C ALA A 201 -21.78 7.51 7.41
N GLU A 202 -23.10 7.36 7.49
CA GLU A 202 -23.95 8.15 8.37
C GLU A 202 -23.90 7.54 9.77
N VAL A 203 -22.87 7.91 10.52
CA VAL A 203 -22.63 7.38 11.85
C VAL A 203 -23.14 8.36 12.90
N ASP A 204 -23.91 7.86 13.86
CA ASP A 204 -24.42 8.66 14.97
C ASP A 204 -23.29 9.19 15.87
N SER A 205 -23.53 10.33 16.52
CA SER A 205 -22.59 10.95 17.47
C SER A 205 -22.28 10.08 18.70
N SER A 206 -22.98 8.96 18.89
CA SER A 206 -22.81 7.99 19.98
C SER A 206 -21.89 6.81 19.64
N PHE A 207 -21.31 6.78 18.44
CA PHE A 207 -20.46 5.67 17.98
C PHE A 207 -19.18 5.51 18.81
N ASP A 208 -19.00 4.33 19.43
CA ASP A 208 -17.82 4.05 20.26
C ASP A 208 -16.60 3.76 19.39
N LEU A 209 -15.81 4.81 19.16
CA LEU A 209 -14.55 4.76 18.43
C LEU A 209 -13.43 4.00 19.15
N TRP A 210 -13.56 3.73 20.44
CA TRP A 210 -12.49 3.17 21.26
C TRP A 210 -12.53 1.65 21.36
N ASN A 211 -13.71 1.04 21.25
CA ASN A 211 -13.89 -0.41 21.24
C ASN A 211 -14.78 -0.87 20.07
N CYS A 212 -14.57 -0.31 18.88
CA CYS A 212 -15.31 -0.72 17.70
C CYS A 212 -14.89 -2.11 17.23
N ASP A 213 -15.87 -3.01 17.05
CA ASP A 213 -15.69 -4.25 16.29
C ASP A 213 -15.89 -3.95 14.80
N ILE A 214 -14.78 -3.80 14.06
CA ILE A 214 -14.82 -3.48 12.63
C ILE A 214 -15.43 -4.63 11.82
N VAL A 215 -15.17 -5.87 12.21
CA VAL A 215 -15.58 -7.05 11.44
C VAL A 215 -17.10 -7.26 11.55
N GLY A 216 -17.67 -6.99 12.72
CA GLY A 216 -19.11 -7.06 12.98
C GLY A 216 -19.91 -5.83 12.57
N LEU A 217 -19.27 -4.76 12.06
CA LEU A 217 -19.95 -3.51 11.76
C LEU A 217 -20.66 -3.56 10.40
N ASP A 218 -22.00 -3.46 10.40
CA ASP A 218 -22.85 -3.57 9.20
C ASP A 218 -23.24 -2.21 8.58
N VAL A 219 -22.38 -1.19 8.74
CA VAL A 219 -22.62 0.12 8.15
C VAL A 219 -22.14 0.15 6.70
N GLN A 220 -22.95 0.68 5.79
CA GLN A 220 -22.55 0.77 4.39
C GLN A 220 -21.69 2.00 4.13
N LEU A 221 -20.58 1.81 3.42
CA LEU A 221 -19.70 2.86 2.92
C LEU A 221 -19.94 3.04 1.42
N PRO A 222 -20.73 4.04 0.97
CA PRO A 222 -20.96 4.25 -0.45
C PRO A 222 -19.64 4.46 -1.21
N VAL A 223 -19.45 3.75 -2.32
CA VAL A 223 -18.16 3.70 -3.03
C VAL A 223 -17.68 5.08 -3.48
N GLY A 224 -18.60 5.97 -3.90
CA GLY A 224 -18.25 7.34 -4.28
C GLY A 224 -17.68 8.17 -3.11
N LYS A 225 -18.22 8.00 -1.90
CA LYS A 225 -17.67 8.65 -0.70
C LYS A 225 -16.32 8.05 -0.32
N PHE A 226 -16.19 6.72 -0.42
CA PHE A 226 -14.92 6.03 -0.18
C PHE A 226 -13.82 6.49 -1.14
N LEU A 227 -14.10 6.58 -2.44
CA LEU A 227 -13.13 7.07 -3.43
C LEU A 227 -12.68 8.50 -3.11
N ASN A 228 -13.60 9.38 -2.72
CA ASN A 228 -13.26 10.74 -2.30
C ASN A 228 -12.38 10.75 -1.04
N TRP A 229 -12.70 9.91 -0.05
CA TRP A 229 -11.85 9.73 1.13
C TRP A 229 -10.46 9.21 0.76
N ALA A 230 -10.36 8.21 -0.12
CA ALA A 230 -9.09 7.63 -0.54
C ALA A 230 -8.22 8.65 -1.29
N ILE A 231 -8.81 9.45 -2.18
CA ILE A 231 -8.09 10.50 -2.92
C ILE A 231 -7.54 11.58 -1.97
N THR A 232 -8.29 11.93 -0.91
CA THR A 232 -7.92 13.01 0.01
C THR A 232 -7.00 12.56 1.15
N THR A 233 -7.18 11.34 1.65
CA THR A 233 -6.51 10.82 2.85
C THR A 233 -5.38 9.85 2.52
N ALA A 234 -5.53 9.05 1.45
CA ALA A 234 -4.60 8.00 1.06
C ALA A 234 -4.29 7.98 -0.46
N PRO A 235 -3.90 9.11 -1.07
CA PRO A 235 -3.77 9.27 -2.53
C PRO A 235 -2.76 8.35 -3.22
N ILE A 236 -1.89 7.67 -2.48
CA ILE A 236 -0.90 6.71 -3.02
C ILE A 236 -1.27 5.25 -2.74
N LEU A 237 -2.47 4.97 -2.22
CA LEU A 237 -2.89 3.60 -1.92
C LEU A 237 -2.81 2.69 -3.15
N SER A 238 -3.17 3.19 -4.33
CA SER A 238 -3.09 2.46 -5.58
C SER A 238 -1.65 2.13 -6.03
N ASP A 239 -0.65 2.85 -5.54
CA ASP A 239 0.75 2.63 -5.92
C ASP A 239 1.25 1.26 -5.43
N CYS A 240 0.58 0.68 -4.43
CA CYS A 240 0.85 -0.69 -3.97
C CYS A 240 0.72 -1.71 -5.10
N LEU A 241 -0.26 -1.56 -6.00
CA LEU A 241 -0.44 -2.44 -7.16
C LEU A 241 0.71 -2.30 -8.16
N THR A 242 1.05 -1.06 -8.53
CA THR A 242 2.13 -0.79 -9.50
C THR A 242 3.47 -1.29 -8.98
N GLN A 243 3.78 -1.03 -7.70
CA GLN A 243 5.00 -1.53 -7.07
C GLN A 243 5.03 -3.07 -7.05
N TYR A 244 3.91 -3.70 -6.74
CA TYR A 244 3.78 -5.15 -6.74
C TYR A 244 3.99 -5.77 -8.12
N VAL A 245 3.28 -5.30 -9.14
CA VAL A 245 3.39 -5.83 -10.51
C VAL A 245 4.82 -5.66 -11.02
N ASN A 246 5.42 -4.48 -10.86
CA ASN A 246 6.80 -4.24 -11.26
C ASN A 246 7.78 -5.16 -10.54
N ARG A 247 7.62 -5.36 -9.22
CA ARG A 247 8.51 -6.25 -8.47
C ARG A 247 8.39 -7.69 -8.95
N ARG A 248 7.17 -8.18 -9.18
CA ARG A 248 6.94 -9.56 -9.65
C ARG A 248 7.54 -9.80 -11.03
N LEU A 249 7.40 -8.86 -11.96
CA LEU A 249 8.05 -8.91 -13.26
C LEU A 249 9.58 -8.78 -13.16
N GLN A 250 10.10 -8.02 -12.20
CA GLN A 250 11.54 -7.93 -11.97
C GLN A 250 12.12 -9.27 -11.49
N ILE A 251 11.39 -9.99 -10.64
CA ILE A 251 11.84 -11.29 -10.12
C ILE A 251 11.90 -12.34 -11.23
N SER A 252 11.01 -12.30 -12.23
CA SER A 252 11.10 -13.21 -13.38
C SER A 252 12.34 -12.96 -14.25
N VAL A 253 12.93 -11.75 -14.15
CA VAL A 253 14.23 -11.44 -14.79
C VAL A 253 15.39 -11.92 -13.91
N LEU A 254 15.33 -11.69 -12.60
CA LEU A 254 16.41 -12.02 -11.67
C LEU A 254 16.56 -13.53 -11.37
N ALA A 255 15.56 -14.35 -11.70
CA ALA A 255 15.66 -15.80 -11.53
C ALA A 255 16.77 -16.45 -12.39
N GLU A 256 17.32 -15.73 -13.37
CA GLU A 256 18.43 -16.18 -14.23
C GLU A 256 19.82 -15.67 -13.77
N ASP A 257 19.88 -14.58 -13.00
CA ASP A 257 21.13 -13.92 -12.59
C ASP A 257 21.37 -14.05 -11.07
N GLU A 258 22.23 -15.00 -10.72
CA GLU A 258 22.96 -15.17 -9.45
C GLU A 258 22.23 -15.70 -8.18
N ALA A 259 22.69 -16.90 -7.80
CA ALA A 259 22.81 -17.36 -6.42
C ALA A 259 23.85 -16.51 -5.64
N GLY A 260 23.47 -15.29 -5.26
CA GLY A 260 24.27 -14.42 -4.39
C GLY A 260 23.70 -14.36 -2.98
N SER A 261 24.51 -14.71 -1.97
CA SER A 261 24.13 -14.57 -0.56
C SER A 261 24.00 -13.10 -0.19
N SER A 262 22.86 -12.70 0.36
CA SER A 262 22.68 -11.35 0.90
C SER A 262 21.76 -11.37 2.13
N GLU A 263 22.20 -10.63 3.15
CA GLU A 263 21.77 -10.68 4.55
C GLU A 263 20.26 -10.76 4.75
N SER A 264 19.80 -11.88 5.30
CA SER A 264 18.43 -12.12 5.74
C SER A 264 17.95 -11.02 6.68
N ILE A 265 16.67 -10.65 6.58
CA ILE A 265 15.97 -10.05 7.72
C ILE A 265 15.67 -11.22 8.68
N SER A 266 16.71 -11.69 9.35
CA SER A 266 16.66 -12.70 10.41
C SER A 266 16.53 -11.95 11.73
N GLY A 267 15.31 -11.51 12.03
CA GLY A 267 14.93 -11.03 13.35
C GLY A 267 13.59 -11.65 13.70
N ASP A 268 13.47 -12.20 14.90
CA ASP A 268 12.18 -12.65 15.43
C ASP A 268 11.23 -11.46 15.48
N MET A 269 10.30 -11.43 14.53
CA MET A 269 9.28 -10.40 14.40
C MET A 269 8.28 -10.53 15.56
N SER A 270 8.58 -9.91 16.70
CA SER A 270 7.70 -9.94 17.85
C SER A 270 6.47 -9.03 17.64
N PRO A 271 5.24 -9.57 17.60
CA PRO A 271 4.01 -8.76 17.52
C PRO A 271 3.79 -7.91 18.79
N ASN A 272 4.50 -8.22 19.88
CA ASN A 272 4.31 -7.62 21.20
C ASN A 272 5.05 -6.28 21.40
N ALA A 273 5.85 -5.83 20.42
CA ALA A 273 6.52 -4.53 20.46
C ALA A 273 5.58 -3.31 20.27
N SER A 274 4.37 -3.55 19.78
CA SER A 274 3.43 -2.54 19.27
C SER A 274 2.82 -1.62 20.33
N GLN A 275 2.80 -2.00 21.61
CA GLN A 275 2.15 -1.19 22.66
C GLN A 275 3.05 -0.09 23.25
N ALA A 276 4.37 -0.24 23.17
CA ALA A 276 5.32 0.72 23.75
C ALA A 276 5.62 1.92 22.83
N LEU A 277 5.41 1.76 21.52
CA LEU A 277 5.81 2.73 20.50
C LEU A 277 4.62 3.54 19.99
N LEU A 278 4.82 4.86 19.84
CA LEU A 278 3.81 5.74 19.24
C LEU A 278 3.67 5.49 17.74
N LEU A 279 4.78 5.20 17.06
CA LEU A 279 4.81 4.88 15.63
C LEU A 279 4.84 3.36 15.45
N THR A 280 3.65 2.74 15.34
CA THR A 280 3.52 1.33 14.93
C THR A 280 3.56 1.23 13.41
N ARG A 281 3.71 0.03 12.86
CA ARG A 281 3.69 -0.20 11.40
C ARG A 281 2.42 0.33 10.74
N GLY A 282 1.26 0.06 11.35
CA GLY A 282 -0.02 0.54 10.83
C GLY A 282 -0.11 2.07 10.80
N ARG A 283 0.38 2.74 11.84
CA ARG A 283 0.40 4.21 11.91
C ARG A 283 1.41 4.81 10.94
N ALA A 284 2.60 4.22 10.85
CA ALA A 284 3.61 4.63 9.87
C ALA A 284 3.08 4.48 8.44
N TRP A 285 2.44 3.35 8.14
CA TRP A 285 1.82 3.12 6.85
C TRP A 285 0.71 4.13 6.56
N ALA A 286 -0.22 4.36 7.49
CA ALA A 286 -1.27 5.37 7.33
C ALA A 286 -0.70 6.77 7.05
N ILE A 287 0.33 7.20 7.80
CA ILE A 287 1.01 8.48 7.56
C ILE A 287 1.68 8.48 6.17
N SER A 288 2.33 7.39 5.76
CA SER A 288 3.00 7.28 4.47
C SER A 288 2.03 7.42 3.28
N LEU A 289 0.77 7.02 3.45
CA LEU A 289 -0.25 7.08 2.40
C LEU A 289 -0.70 8.51 2.05
N ALA A 290 -0.45 9.49 2.93
CA ALA A 290 -0.95 10.85 2.79
C ALA A 290 -0.06 11.77 1.92
N PRO A 291 1.26 11.91 2.18
CA PRO A 291 2.12 12.79 1.39
C PRO A 291 2.63 12.10 0.11
N ARG A 292 2.75 12.90 -0.96
CA ARG A 292 3.57 12.56 -2.15
C ARG A 292 4.94 13.21 -2.02
N SER A 293 5.75 12.75 -1.07
CA SER A 293 7.10 13.29 -0.87
C SER A 293 8.12 12.18 -0.70
N THR A 294 9.40 12.52 -0.82
CA THR A 294 10.51 11.59 -0.58
C THR A 294 10.54 11.07 0.86
N ILE A 295 9.92 11.79 1.80
CA ILE A 295 9.79 11.37 3.20
C ILE A 295 8.94 10.10 3.32
N THR A 296 8.02 9.87 2.40
CA THR A 296 7.21 8.64 2.34
C THR A 296 8.10 7.40 2.34
N GLU A 297 9.20 7.41 1.59
CA GLU A 297 10.13 6.28 1.53
C GLU A 297 10.85 6.05 2.87
N GLU A 298 11.22 7.10 3.59
CA GLU A 298 11.83 6.98 4.92
C GLU A 298 10.84 6.43 5.96
N ILE A 299 9.58 6.89 5.93
CA ILE A 299 8.52 6.36 6.81
C ILE A 299 8.23 4.90 6.48
N LEU A 300 8.23 4.54 5.18
CA LEU A 300 8.00 3.16 4.74
C LEU A 300 9.11 2.21 5.18
N LYS A 301 10.37 2.63 5.29
CA LYS A 301 11.45 1.75 5.82
C LYS A 301 11.12 1.23 7.22
N LEU A 302 10.51 2.05 8.08
CA LEU A 302 10.08 1.65 9.43
C LEU A 302 8.98 0.59 9.41
N CYS A 303 8.17 0.54 8.33
CA CYS A 303 7.10 -0.43 8.16
C CYS A 303 7.62 -1.85 7.97
N PHE A 304 8.81 -2.01 7.37
CA PHE A 304 9.38 -3.32 6.99
C PHE A 304 10.56 -3.76 7.87
N SER A 305 11.04 -2.91 8.79
CA SER A 305 12.10 -3.28 9.72
C SER A 305 11.64 -4.34 10.73
N ALA A 306 12.52 -5.30 11.03
CA ALA A 306 12.28 -6.31 12.06
C ALA A 306 12.40 -5.75 13.48
N ASP A 307 13.32 -4.81 13.70
CA ASP A 307 13.55 -4.15 14.97
C ASP A 307 12.99 -2.73 14.96
N ILE A 308 11.72 -2.56 15.33
CA ILE A 308 11.17 -1.23 15.66
C ILE A 308 11.60 -0.80 17.09
N VAL A 309 12.10 -1.75 17.90
CA VAL A 309 12.47 -1.54 19.31
C VAL A 309 13.97 -1.24 19.48
N GLY A 310 14.79 -1.52 18.46
CA GLY A 310 16.21 -1.19 18.46
C GLY A 310 16.49 0.32 18.51
N THR A 311 17.76 0.69 18.60
CA THR A 311 18.22 2.08 18.37
C THR A 311 17.89 2.48 16.94
N ASP A 312 16.68 2.98 16.74
CA ASP A 312 16.30 3.67 15.50
C ASP A 312 17.25 4.85 15.34
N GLU A 313 18.19 4.73 14.40
CA GLU A 313 19.19 5.75 14.11
C GLU A 313 18.54 7.10 13.75
N ASN A 314 17.28 7.09 13.33
CA ASN A 314 16.52 8.28 12.97
C ASN A 314 15.76 8.89 14.16
N LEU A 315 15.72 8.24 15.33
CA LEU A 315 15.04 8.78 16.50
C LEU A 315 15.90 9.86 17.17
N LEU A 316 15.52 11.12 16.95
CA LEU A 316 16.18 12.25 17.62
C LEU A 316 15.79 12.37 19.10
N TYR A 317 14.51 12.22 19.43
CA TYR A 317 14.03 12.42 20.79
C TYR A 317 12.85 11.55 21.20
N ARG A 318 12.90 11.02 22.43
CA ARG A 318 11.78 10.34 23.09
C ARG A 318 11.76 10.70 24.58
N SER A 319 10.63 11.19 25.06
CA SER A 319 10.51 11.70 26.44
C SER A 319 10.69 10.64 27.53
N SER A 320 10.42 9.37 27.23
CA SER A 320 10.63 8.26 28.17
C SER A 320 12.11 7.86 28.33
N THR A 321 12.95 8.10 27.32
CA THR A 321 14.39 7.77 27.35
C THR A 321 15.24 8.99 27.65
N HIS A 322 14.92 10.14 27.06
CA HIS A 322 15.72 11.35 27.16
C HIS A 322 15.24 12.30 28.28
N GLY A 323 14.06 12.04 28.86
CA GLY A 323 13.44 12.86 29.91
C GLY A 323 12.48 13.90 29.34
N LYS A 324 11.65 14.51 30.21
CA LYS A 324 10.48 15.32 29.79
C LYS A 324 10.71 16.83 29.73
N GLY A 325 11.90 17.32 30.08
CA GLY A 325 12.20 18.76 30.13
C GLY A 325 12.47 19.35 28.75
N LEU A 326 12.00 20.57 28.49
CA LEU A 326 12.19 21.25 27.20
C LEU A 326 13.67 21.44 26.84
N ASN A 327 14.52 21.71 27.82
CA ASN A 327 15.98 21.79 27.60
C ASN A 327 16.57 20.46 27.10
N ARG A 328 16.00 19.32 27.54
CA ARG A 328 16.42 18.00 27.07
C ARG A 328 15.93 17.71 25.67
N PHE A 329 14.75 18.21 25.32
CA PHE A 329 14.28 18.17 23.94
C PHE A 329 15.24 18.93 23.02
N TRP A 330 15.51 20.21 23.32
CA TRP A 330 16.40 21.05 22.51
C TRP A 330 17.80 20.47 22.37
N SER A 331 18.41 19.97 23.46
CA SER A 331 19.76 19.39 23.40
C SER A 331 19.88 18.16 22.49
N ASN A 332 18.76 17.54 22.09
CA ASN A 332 18.76 16.38 21.20
C ASN A 332 18.35 16.71 19.76
N VAL A 333 17.55 17.77 19.55
CA VAL A 333 17.02 18.11 18.21
C VAL A 333 17.73 19.30 17.56
N GLU A 334 18.41 20.13 18.35
CA GLU A 334 19.12 21.31 17.86
C GLU A 334 20.25 20.92 16.89
N GLY A 335 20.33 21.63 15.76
CA GLY A 335 21.31 21.37 14.69
C GLY A 335 20.85 20.34 13.64
N TYR A 336 19.76 19.62 13.87
CA TYR A 336 19.13 18.84 12.80
C TYR A 336 18.32 19.76 11.89
N HIS A 337 18.54 19.69 10.57
CA HIS A 337 17.91 20.59 9.60
C HIS A 337 16.93 19.89 8.63
N GLY A 338 16.82 18.57 8.68
CA GLY A 338 15.94 17.79 7.81
C GLY A 338 14.46 17.78 8.24
N PRO A 339 13.60 17.09 7.49
CA PRO A 339 12.20 16.88 7.86
C PRO A 339 12.03 16.11 9.17
N LEU A 340 10.99 16.43 9.95
CA LEU A 340 10.71 15.78 11.24
C LEU A 340 9.28 15.30 11.35
N LEU A 341 9.12 14.04 11.79
CA LEU A 341 7.84 13.51 12.27
C LEU A 341 7.79 13.58 13.79
N VAL A 342 6.88 14.37 14.33
CA VAL A 342 6.66 14.53 15.77
C VAL A 342 5.39 13.78 16.13
N LEU A 343 5.43 12.97 17.19
CA LEU A 343 4.29 12.23 17.68
C LEU A 343 4.06 12.52 19.16
N ILE A 344 2.82 12.83 19.51
CA ILE A 344 2.40 13.16 20.87
C ILE A 344 1.26 12.23 21.23
N SER A 345 1.31 11.67 22.44
CA SER A 345 0.20 10.90 23.00
C SER A 345 -0.18 11.40 24.38
N ALA A 346 -1.49 11.45 24.66
CA ALA A 346 -2.00 11.67 26.00
C ALA A 346 -3.27 10.86 26.25
N ASN A 347 -3.72 10.86 27.51
CA ASN A 347 -4.94 10.18 27.95
C ASN A 347 -6.06 11.21 28.12
N SER A 348 -7.30 10.82 27.81
CA SER A 348 -8.50 11.57 28.17
C SER A 348 -8.84 11.37 29.66
N GLU A 349 -9.33 12.42 30.33
CA GLU A 349 -9.61 12.45 31.79
C GLU A 349 -10.78 11.54 32.21
N ASP A 350 -11.66 11.12 31.30
CA ASP A 350 -12.85 10.29 31.60
C ASP A 350 -12.52 8.83 32.01
N ALA A 351 -11.24 8.48 32.16
CA ALA A 351 -10.79 7.12 32.48
C ALA A 351 -10.98 6.71 33.96
N TYR A 352 -11.67 7.51 34.78
CA TYR A 352 -11.87 7.24 36.22
C TYR A 352 -13.08 6.38 36.56
N GLN A 353 -13.90 5.96 35.60
CA GLN A 353 -15.01 5.04 35.85
C GLN A 353 -14.95 3.82 34.93
N ASP A 354 -14.62 2.67 35.53
CA ASP A 354 -14.88 1.31 35.04
C ASP A 354 -14.43 0.94 33.61
N ASN A 355 -13.11 0.83 33.42
CA ASN A 355 -12.41 -0.35 32.88
C ASN A 355 -10.96 0.01 32.57
N ASN A 356 -10.08 -0.99 32.63
CA ASN A 356 -8.62 -0.92 32.54
C ASN A 356 -8.01 -0.38 31.21
N LYS A 357 -8.70 0.47 30.44
CA LYS A 357 -8.23 1.04 29.18
C LYS A 357 -8.36 2.57 29.20
N ALA A 358 -7.29 3.25 29.63
CA ALA A 358 -7.19 4.70 29.45
C ALA A 358 -7.36 5.04 27.95
N ARG A 359 -8.31 5.92 27.62
CA ARG A 359 -8.56 6.40 26.25
C ARG A 359 -7.38 7.26 25.80
N LYS A 360 -6.42 6.62 25.13
CA LYS A 360 -5.17 7.25 24.67
C LYS A 360 -5.32 7.76 23.24
N TRP A 361 -5.22 9.07 23.06
CA TRP A 361 -5.17 9.67 21.73
C TRP A 361 -3.73 9.92 21.28
N ILE A 362 -3.53 9.93 19.96
CA ILE A 362 -2.23 10.20 19.34
C ILE A 362 -2.43 11.20 18.22
N ILE A 363 -1.61 12.25 18.23
CA ILE A 363 -1.52 13.24 17.16
C ILE A 363 -0.09 13.31 16.66
N GLY A 364 0.10 13.86 15.46
CA GLY A 364 1.42 14.09 14.91
C GLY A 364 1.51 15.33 14.04
N ALA A 365 2.75 15.72 13.76
CA ALA A 365 3.06 16.79 12.83
C ALA A 365 4.25 16.35 11.96
N LEU A 366 4.14 16.55 10.65
CA LEU A 366 5.24 16.37 9.71
C LEU A 366 5.71 17.74 9.23
N THR A 367 6.93 18.11 9.61
CA THR A 367 7.61 19.33 9.16
C THR A 367 8.61 19.01 8.06
N GLN A 368 8.86 19.96 7.16
CA GLN A 368 9.85 19.82 6.08
C GLN A 368 11.26 20.27 6.50
N GLN A 369 11.40 20.79 7.72
CA GLN A 369 12.66 21.27 8.27
C GLN A 369 12.72 21.01 9.78
N GLY A 370 13.93 21.08 10.31
CA GLY A 370 14.20 20.86 11.72
C GLY A 370 13.67 21.97 12.63
N PHE A 371 13.77 21.74 13.94
CA PHE A 371 13.37 22.75 14.92
C PHE A 371 14.39 23.87 15.02
N GLU A 372 13.91 25.11 15.04
CA GLU A 372 14.71 26.32 15.21
C GLU A 372 14.15 27.12 16.39
N ASN A 373 15.03 27.58 17.27
CA ASN A 373 14.64 28.47 18.35
C ASN A 373 14.56 29.91 17.82
N LYS A 374 13.36 30.33 17.43
CA LYS A 374 13.06 31.67 16.90
C LYS A 374 11.95 32.34 17.69
N ASP A 375 12.04 33.65 17.83
CA ASP A 375 11.01 34.50 18.45
C ASP A 375 9.81 34.75 17.50
N THR A 376 9.85 34.22 16.28
CA THR A 376 8.79 34.34 15.26
C THR A 376 8.42 32.98 14.67
N PHE A 377 7.23 32.90 14.07
CA PHE A 377 6.83 31.72 13.29
C PHE A 377 7.82 31.48 12.13
N TYR A 378 8.15 30.21 11.90
CA TYR A 378 9.04 29.77 10.85
C TYR A 378 8.55 28.42 10.29
N GLY A 379 9.16 27.98 9.20
CA GLY A 379 8.82 26.72 8.54
C GLY A 379 8.09 26.92 7.22
N SER A 380 7.94 25.81 6.49
CA SER A 380 7.10 25.71 5.31
C SER A 380 5.83 24.88 5.62
N SER A 381 4.91 24.84 4.66
CA SER A 381 3.69 24.04 4.69
C SER A 381 3.97 22.60 5.14
N GLY A 382 3.44 22.22 6.30
CA GLY A 382 3.50 20.88 6.88
C GLY A 382 2.11 20.31 7.12
N ASN A 383 2.04 19.01 7.39
CA ASN A 383 0.78 18.33 7.68
C ASN A 383 0.64 18.08 9.18
N LEU A 384 -0.56 18.28 9.72
CA LEU A 384 -0.93 17.78 11.04
C LEU A 384 -1.75 16.50 10.89
N TYR A 385 -1.64 15.62 11.88
CA TYR A 385 -2.30 14.33 11.87
C TYR A 385 -3.05 14.10 13.18
N ALA A 386 -4.33 13.73 13.09
CA ALA A 386 -4.92 12.86 14.09
C ALA A 386 -4.57 11.43 13.70
N ILE A 387 -3.99 10.64 14.59
CA ILE A 387 -3.49 9.29 14.26
C ILE A 387 -4.33 8.22 14.94
N SER A 388 -4.74 8.45 16.19
CA SER A 388 -5.51 7.49 16.98
C SER A 388 -6.48 8.27 17.89
N PRO A 389 -7.76 7.84 18.00
CA PRO A 389 -8.33 6.59 17.51
C PRO A 389 -8.74 6.62 16.02
N ILE A 390 -8.87 7.80 15.42
CA ILE A 390 -9.19 7.97 14.00
C ILE A 390 -8.00 8.64 13.30
N PHE A 391 -7.63 8.12 12.13
CA PHE A 391 -6.67 8.77 11.25
C PHE A 391 -7.30 9.94 10.52
N HIS A 392 -6.69 11.12 10.53
CA HIS A 392 -7.10 12.25 9.72
C HIS A 392 -5.89 13.13 9.41
N VAL A 393 -5.84 13.64 8.19
CA VAL A 393 -4.76 14.51 7.71
C VAL A 393 -5.31 15.91 7.57
N PHE A 394 -4.72 16.84 8.32
CA PHE A 394 -4.98 18.27 8.17
C PHE A 394 -3.85 18.85 7.31
N SER A 395 -4.13 18.93 6.01
CA SER A 395 -3.26 19.60 5.07
C SER A 395 -3.31 21.13 5.28
N PRO A 396 -2.21 21.84 5.03
CA PRO A 396 -2.19 23.29 5.12
C PRO A 396 -3.18 23.86 4.11
N SER A 397 -4.10 24.70 4.58
CA SER A 397 -5.19 25.28 3.77
C SER A 397 -4.73 26.28 2.71
N GLY A 398 -3.43 26.63 2.72
CA GLY A 398 -2.78 27.54 1.78
C GLY A 398 -3.19 29.01 1.92
N MET A 399 -2.19 29.89 1.94
CA MET A 399 -2.19 31.06 1.07
C MET A 399 -1.18 30.81 -0.04
#